data_AF-A0AAD6QI77-F1
#
_entry.id   AF-A0AAD6QI77-F1
#
_cell.length_a   1.000
_cell.length_b   1.000
_cell.length_c   1.000
_cell.angle_alpha   90.00
_cell.angle_beta   90.00
_cell.angle_gamma   90.00
#
_symmetry.space_group_name_H-M   'P 1'
#
loop_
_entity.id
_entity.type
_entity.pdbx_description
1 polymer ?
#
loop_
_entity_poly.entity_id
_entity_poly.type
_entity_poly.pdbx_seq_one_letter_code
_entity_poly.pdbx_strand_id
1 'polypeptide(L)'
;MLFYFYFYLNNFLFGLAAAIEKDLWATGTVNEEYLKALNALFSNFPRLRATEPATLSIPHLVTSLKTGSEATQEAALDALFLLRQAWSACPAEVSRAQSIAAADAIPLLQYLIQSGPPRFQEKAEFLLQCLPGTLVVIIKRGNNMKQSVGNPSVYCKITLGSTPPRQTKVVSTGPNPEFEESFSWSFESPPKGQKLHISCKNKSKMGKSSFGKVTIQIDRVVMLGAVAGEYTLLPQSKSGPSRNLEIEFQWSNK
;
A
#
# COMPACT_ATOMS: atom_id res chain seq x y z
N MET A 1 31.71 26.60 -0.65
CA MET A 1 32.21 25.39 0.06
C MET A 1 31.14 24.28 0.13
N LEU A 2 30.06 24.41 0.93
CA LEU A 2 29.05 23.35 1.12
C LEU A 2 28.48 22.72 -0.16
N PHE A 3 28.22 23.50 -1.22
CA PHE A 3 27.74 22.98 -2.51
C PHE A 3 28.71 21.94 -3.12
N TYR A 4 30.01 22.27 -3.20
CA TYR A 4 31.04 21.35 -3.70
C TYR A 4 31.14 20.09 -2.84
N PHE A 5 31.01 20.20 -1.52
CA PHE A 5 31.03 19.03 -0.64
C PHE A 5 29.87 18.07 -0.93
N TYR A 6 28.64 18.57 -1.09
CA TYR A 6 27.51 17.73 -1.50
C TYR A 6 27.65 17.18 -2.93
N PHE A 7 28.27 17.93 -3.86
CA PHE A 7 28.58 17.44 -5.20
C PHE A 7 29.57 16.27 -5.16
N TYR A 8 30.67 16.38 -4.39
CA TYR A 8 31.61 15.26 -4.20
C TYR A 8 30.95 14.04 -3.55
N LEU A 9 30.15 14.22 -2.51
CA LEU A 9 29.40 13.13 -1.87
C LEU A 9 28.41 12.44 -2.83
N ASN A 10 27.76 13.20 -3.72
CA ASN A 10 26.82 12.66 -4.71
C ASN A 10 27.53 11.86 -5.81
N ASN A 11 28.69 12.35 -6.31
CA ASN A 11 29.53 11.61 -7.24
C ASN A 11 30.12 10.33 -6.61
N PHE A 12 30.52 10.40 -5.33
CA PHE A 12 31.02 9.23 -4.59
C PHE A 12 29.91 8.18 -4.36
N LEU A 13 28.68 8.62 -4.04
CA LEU A 13 27.51 7.75 -3.98
C LEU A 13 27.22 7.05 -5.33
N PHE A 14 27.31 7.78 -6.43
CA PHE A 14 27.16 7.20 -7.78
C PHE A 14 28.25 6.17 -8.09
N GLY A 15 29.51 6.47 -7.74
CA GLY A 15 30.63 5.53 -7.87
C GLY A 15 30.45 4.25 -7.03
N LEU A 16 29.92 4.36 -5.80
CA LEU A 16 29.58 3.19 -4.98
C LEU A 16 28.44 2.38 -5.58
N ALA A 17 27.37 3.01 -6.08
CA ALA A 17 26.27 2.29 -6.72
C ALA A 17 26.77 1.48 -7.94
N ALA A 18 27.60 2.08 -8.79
CA ALA A 18 28.22 1.40 -9.94
C ALA A 18 29.22 0.29 -9.53
N ALA A 19 29.89 0.42 -8.38
CA ALA A 19 30.75 -0.64 -7.84
C ALA A 19 29.95 -1.84 -7.32
N ILE A 20 28.84 -1.59 -6.61
CA ILE A 20 27.90 -2.63 -6.16
C ILE A 20 27.27 -3.32 -7.36
N GLU A 21 26.85 -2.57 -8.39
CA GLU A 21 26.36 -3.14 -9.64
C GLU A 21 27.41 -4.07 -10.28
N LYS A 22 28.64 -3.59 -10.45
CA LYS A 22 29.72 -4.36 -11.07
C LYS A 22 29.99 -5.68 -10.33
N ASP A 23 30.03 -5.66 -8.99
CA ASP A 23 30.23 -6.86 -8.18
C ASP A 23 29.09 -7.87 -8.36
N LEU A 24 27.83 -7.40 -8.40
CA LEU A 24 26.64 -8.23 -8.66
C LEU A 24 26.71 -8.90 -10.04
N TRP A 25 27.01 -8.14 -11.09
CA TRP A 25 27.13 -8.67 -12.46
C TRP A 25 28.32 -9.64 -12.61
N ALA A 26 29.41 -9.42 -11.88
CA ALA A 26 30.63 -10.23 -11.98
C ALA A 26 30.63 -11.49 -11.11
N THR A 27 29.93 -11.49 -9.97
CA THR A 27 30.02 -12.56 -8.95
C THR A 27 28.68 -13.06 -8.43
N GLY A 28 27.57 -12.36 -8.68
CA GLY A 28 26.27 -12.60 -8.03
C GLY A 28 26.19 -12.13 -6.57
N THR A 29 27.28 -11.59 -6.01
CA THR A 29 27.41 -11.11 -4.62
C THR A 29 27.97 -9.70 -4.58
N VAL A 30 28.09 -9.09 -3.39
CA VAL A 30 28.58 -7.72 -3.20
C VAL A 30 29.63 -7.69 -2.10
N ASN A 31 30.72 -6.94 -2.30
CA ASN A 31 31.64 -6.61 -1.22
C ASN A 31 30.92 -5.81 -0.10
N GLU A 32 30.88 -6.39 1.10
CA GLU A 32 30.22 -5.84 2.29
C GLU A 32 30.65 -4.41 2.62
N GLU A 33 31.91 -4.05 2.34
CA GLU A 33 32.44 -2.70 2.57
C GLU A 33 31.77 -1.63 1.70
N TYR A 34 31.27 -1.97 0.51
CA TYR A 34 30.51 -1.01 -0.31
C TYR A 34 29.14 -0.71 0.30
N LEU A 35 28.47 -1.72 0.88
CA LEU A 35 27.19 -1.54 1.57
C LEU A 35 27.36 -0.83 2.92
N LYS A 36 28.47 -1.08 3.64
CA LYS A 36 28.86 -0.28 4.83
C LYS A 36 29.10 1.19 4.46
N ALA A 37 29.86 1.46 3.40
CA ALA A 37 30.10 2.82 2.93
C ALA A 37 28.79 3.53 2.51
N LEU A 38 27.89 2.83 1.82
CA LEU A 38 26.57 3.31 1.43
C LEU A 38 25.69 3.66 2.65
N ASN A 39 25.66 2.78 3.66
CA ASN A 39 24.95 3.03 4.92
C ASN A 39 25.56 4.18 5.72
N ALA A 40 26.89 4.33 5.72
CA ALA A 40 27.56 5.47 6.33
C ALA A 40 27.16 6.80 5.64
N LEU A 41 27.07 6.81 4.30
CA LEU A 41 26.60 7.98 3.54
C LEU A 41 25.14 8.32 3.86
N PHE A 42 24.22 7.36 3.79
CA PHE A 42 22.81 7.61 4.06
C PHE A 42 22.54 7.99 5.52
N SER A 43 23.26 7.40 6.47
CA SER A 43 23.15 7.73 7.89
C SER A 43 23.59 9.17 8.17
N ASN A 44 24.81 9.54 7.76
CA ASN A 44 25.41 10.85 8.07
C ASN A 44 24.84 11.99 7.21
N PHE A 45 24.39 11.71 5.99
CA PHE A 45 23.94 12.75 5.04
C PHE A 45 22.52 12.46 4.51
N PRO A 46 21.45 12.70 5.30
CA PRO A 46 20.07 12.42 4.90
C PRO A 46 19.64 13.06 3.57
N ARG A 47 20.24 14.19 3.17
CA ARG A 47 20.01 14.83 1.86
C ARG A 47 20.38 13.94 0.67
N LEU A 48 21.36 13.04 0.81
CA LEU A 48 21.75 12.12 -0.27
C LEU A 48 20.64 11.10 -0.59
N ARG A 49 19.84 10.72 0.40
CA ARG A 49 18.72 9.75 0.25
C ARG A 49 17.68 10.22 -0.77
N ALA A 50 17.58 11.53 -1.01
CA ALA A 50 16.64 12.16 -1.92
C ALA A 50 17.21 12.40 -3.34
N THR A 51 18.33 11.76 -3.71
CA THR A 51 19.03 11.99 -4.99
C THR A 51 18.81 10.88 -6.01
N GLU A 52 19.13 11.18 -7.27
CA GLU A 52 19.08 10.20 -8.37
C GLU A 52 20.01 9.00 -8.15
N PRO A 53 21.32 9.15 -7.79
CA PRO A 53 22.17 8.00 -7.44
C PRO A 53 21.64 7.13 -6.29
N ALA A 54 20.98 7.74 -5.29
CA ALA A 54 20.32 6.98 -4.22
C ALA A 54 19.15 6.14 -4.75
N THR A 55 18.38 6.68 -5.69
CA THR A 55 17.27 5.98 -6.35
C THR A 55 17.78 4.85 -7.25
N LEU A 56 18.83 5.10 -8.02
CA LEU A 56 19.51 4.10 -8.85
C LEU A 56 20.15 2.97 -8.03
N SER A 57 20.55 3.22 -6.77
CA SER A 57 21.08 2.16 -5.90
C SER A 57 20.06 1.09 -5.50
N ILE A 58 18.75 1.39 -5.58
CA ILE A 58 17.70 0.52 -5.00
C ILE A 58 17.64 -0.87 -5.66
N PRO A 59 17.61 -1.05 -6.99
CA PRO A 59 17.63 -2.39 -7.59
C PRO A 59 18.85 -3.24 -7.17
N HIS A 60 20.00 -2.61 -6.97
CA HIS A 60 21.21 -3.29 -6.47
C HIS A 60 21.06 -3.68 -4.99
N LEU A 61 20.40 -2.86 -4.16
CA LEU A 61 20.03 -3.20 -2.79
C LEU A 61 19.02 -4.35 -2.71
N VAL A 62 17.98 -4.33 -3.54
CA VAL A 62 17.00 -5.43 -3.65
C VAL A 62 17.69 -6.73 -4.07
N THR A 63 18.64 -6.66 -5.01
CA THR A 63 19.43 -7.82 -5.43
C THR A 63 20.36 -8.30 -4.31
N SER A 64 21.05 -7.39 -3.62
CA SER A 64 21.92 -7.72 -2.46
C SER A 64 21.15 -8.38 -1.33
N LEU A 65 19.94 -7.92 -1.04
CA LEU A 65 19.02 -8.53 -0.07
C LEU A 65 18.63 -9.96 -0.49
N LYS A 66 18.59 -10.26 -1.79
CA LYS A 66 18.17 -11.55 -2.36
C LYS A 66 19.30 -12.57 -2.49
N THR A 67 20.52 -12.16 -2.82
CA THR A 67 21.65 -13.08 -3.13
C THR A 67 22.83 -12.96 -2.16
N GLY A 68 22.81 -11.99 -1.24
CA GLY A 68 23.89 -11.74 -0.30
C GLY A 68 24.05 -12.77 0.82
N SER A 69 25.19 -12.70 1.50
CA SER A 69 25.39 -13.25 2.85
C SER A 69 24.50 -12.53 3.87
N GLU A 70 24.24 -13.15 5.03
CA GLU A 70 23.38 -12.58 6.09
C GLU A 70 23.76 -11.12 6.45
N ALA A 71 25.06 -10.80 6.47
CA ALA A 71 25.58 -9.45 6.73
C ALA A 71 25.32 -8.45 5.57
N THR A 72 25.45 -8.88 4.32
CA THR A 72 25.14 -8.02 3.16
C THR A 72 23.64 -7.87 2.93
N GLN A 73 22.84 -8.87 3.29
CA GLN A 73 21.39 -8.76 3.36
C GLN A 73 20.95 -7.75 4.43
N GLU A 74 21.52 -7.81 5.64
CA GLU A 74 21.23 -6.84 6.71
C GLU A 74 21.63 -5.42 6.32
N ALA A 75 22.84 -5.24 5.76
CA ALA A 75 23.30 -3.94 5.27
C ALA A 75 22.42 -3.41 4.13
N ALA A 76 21.91 -4.26 3.25
CA ALA A 76 20.99 -3.85 2.19
C ALA A 76 19.60 -3.45 2.72
N LEU A 77 19.09 -4.18 3.73
CA LEU A 77 17.83 -3.86 4.40
C LEU A 77 17.91 -2.51 5.13
N ASP A 78 19.06 -2.22 5.77
CA ASP A 78 19.32 -0.94 6.43
C ASP A 78 19.38 0.22 5.44
N ALA A 79 20.01 0.03 4.28
CA ALA A 79 20.05 1.06 3.24
C ALA A 79 18.64 1.39 2.72
N LEU A 80 17.81 0.37 2.46
CA LEU A 80 16.40 0.54 2.07
C LEU A 80 15.58 1.23 3.15
N PHE A 81 15.78 0.87 4.43
CA PHE A 81 15.12 1.49 5.58
C PHE A 81 15.51 2.97 5.75
N LEU A 82 16.80 3.30 5.61
CA LEU A 82 17.30 4.67 5.65
C LEU A 82 16.74 5.51 4.50
N LEU A 83 16.72 4.98 3.27
CA LEU A 83 16.10 5.64 2.11
C LEU A 83 14.62 5.93 2.37
N ARG A 84 13.87 4.92 2.83
CA ARG A 84 12.44 5.03 3.14
C ARG A 84 12.13 6.16 4.14
N GLN A 85 12.96 6.38 5.16
CA GLN A 85 12.76 7.48 6.11
C GLN A 85 12.68 8.87 5.42
N ALA A 86 13.37 9.07 4.29
CA ALA A 86 13.43 10.35 3.61
C ALA A 86 12.19 10.69 2.75
N TRP A 87 11.32 9.71 2.44
CA TRP A 87 10.21 9.91 1.48
C TRP A 87 9.18 10.97 1.88
N SER A 88 9.08 11.29 3.18
CA SER A 88 8.18 12.36 3.68
C SER A 88 8.78 13.77 3.56
N ALA A 89 10.06 13.88 3.19
CA ALA A 89 10.83 15.12 3.13
C ALA A 89 11.54 15.35 1.77
N CYS A 90 11.38 14.44 0.80
CA CYS A 90 11.88 14.59 -0.56
C CYS A 90 10.75 14.95 -1.55
N PRO A 91 11.06 15.35 -2.80
CA PRO A 91 10.05 15.55 -3.82
C PRO A 91 9.21 14.29 -4.06
N ALA A 92 7.92 14.45 -4.34
CA ALA A 92 6.99 13.33 -4.50
C ALA A 92 7.47 12.35 -5.59
N GLU A 93 8.06 12.88 -6.65
CA GLU A 93 8.62 12.15 -7.81
C GLU A 93 9.75 11.21 -7.39
N VAL A 94 10.62 11.65 -6.47
CA VAL A 94 11.69 10.82 -5.90
C VAL A 94 11.10 9.74 -5.00
N SER A 95 10.17 10.10 -4.11
CA SER A 95 9.51 9.10 -3.23
C SER A 95 8.78 8.00 -4.02
N ARG A 96 8.14 8.38 -5.14
CA ARG A 96 7.45 7.49 -6.08
C ARG A 96 8.42 6.59 -6.82
N ALA A 97 9.49 7.16 -7.39
CA ALA A 97 10.51 6.37 -8.08
C ALA A 97 11.16 5.34 -7.14
N GLN A 98 11.45 5.73 -5.90
CA GLN A 98 12.00 4.84 -4.88
C GLN A 98 11.00 3.79 -4.38
N SER A 99 9.72 4.13 -4.20
CA SER A 99 8.72 3.13 -3.78
C SER A 99 8.43 2.10 -4.88
N ILE A 100 8.48 2.51 -6.15
CA ILE A 100 8.39 1.60 -7.31
C ILE A 100 9.62 0.72 -7.40
N ALA A 101 10.85 1.28 -7.35
CA ALA A 101 12.08 0.48 -7.42
C ALA A 101 12.25 -0.50 -6.25
N ALA A 102 11.76 -0.15 -5.06
CA ALA A 102 11.78 -1.03 -3.89
C ALA A 102 10.62 -2.05 -3.88
N ALA A 103 9.66 -1.97 -4.81
CA ALA A 103 8.56 -2.93 -4.89
C ALA A 103 9.04 -4.35 -5.24
N ASP A 104 10.13 -4.49 -5.99
CA ASP A 104 10.71 -5.79 -6.34
C ASP A 104 11.21 -6.59 -5.11
N ALA A 105 11.35 -5.94 -3.96
CA ALA A 105 11.63 -6.60 -2.68
C ALA A 105 10.39 -7.23 -2.01
N ILE A 106 9.16 -6.90 -2.41
CA ILE A 106 7.92 -7.28 -1.69
C ILE A 106 7.86 -8.77 -1.31
N PRO A 107 8.09 -9.74 -2.22
CA PRO A 107 8.03 -11.17 -1.88
C PRO A 107 9.12 -11.59 -0.88
N LEU A 108 10.28 -10.93 -0.93
CA LEU A 108 11.41 -11.20 -0.05
C LEU A 108 11.22 -10.57 1.33
N LEU A 109 10.62 -9.38 1.42
CA LEU A 109 10.22 -8.78 2.70
C LEU A 109 9.14 -9.64 3.37
N GLN A 110 8.15 -10.14 2.63
CA GLN A 110 7.15 -11.09 3.12
C GLN A 110 7.79 -12.37 3.66
N TYR A 111 8.76 -12.94 2.95
CA TYR A 111 9.55 -14.09 3.43
C TYR A 111 10.35 -13.75 4.71
N LEU A 112 11.03 -12.60 4.77
CA LEU A 112 11.82 -12.19 5.92
C LEU A 112 10.98 -11.96 7.18
N ILE A 113 9.73 -11.50 7.04
CA ILE A 113 8.77 -11.36 8.15
C ILE A 113 8.36 -12.74 8.69
N GLN A 114 8.14 -13.72 7.82
CA GLN A 114 7.64 -15.05 8.20
C GLN A 114 8.75 -16.03 8.65
N SER A 115 9.93 -15.95 8.03
CA SER A 115 11.00 -16.96 8.15
C SER A 115 12.41 -16.35 8.32
N GLY A 116 12.55 -15.02 8.26
CA GLY A 116 13.84 -14.35 8.40
C GLY A 116 14.30 -14.16 9.85
N PRO A 117 15.58 -13.81 10.08
CA PRO A 117 16.10 -13.57 11.44
C PRO A 117 15.31 -12.44 12.13
N PRO A 118 15.02 -12.53 13.45
CA PRO A 118 14.17 -11.54 14.14
C PRO A 118 14.59 -10.07 13.95
N ARG A 119 15.91 -9.79 13.85
CA ARG A 119 16.43 -8.43 13.62
C ARG A 119 16.14 -7.83 12.23
N PHE A 120 15.64 -8.64 11.30
CA PHE A 120 15.16 -8.21 9.97
C PHE A 120 13.67 -7.88 9.98
N GLN A 121 12.88 -8.54 10.84
CA GLN A 121 11.42 -8.56 10.76
C GLN A 121 10.81 -7.15 10.91
N GLU A 122 11.19 -6.38 11.92
CA GLU A 122 10.69 -5.00 12.13
C GLU A 122 10.95 -4.08 10.92
N LYS A 123 12.18 -4.13 10.39
CA LYS A 123 12.58 -3.31 9.22
C LYS A 123 11.82 -3.75 7.96
N ALA A 124 11.62 -5.07 7.79
CA ALA A 124 10.89 -5.63 6.66
C ALA A 124 9.38 -5.32 6.72
N GLU A 125 8.75 -5.42 7.89
CA GLU A 125 7.37 -4.98 8.10
C GLU A 125 7.21 -3.49 7.80
N PHE A 126 8.08 -2.63 8.35
CA PHE A 126 8.03 -1.19 8.14
C PHE A 126 8.16 -0.80 6.67
N LEU A 127 9.06 -1.46 5.92
CA LEU A 127 9.20 -1.28 4.48
C LEU A 127 7.94 -1.75 3.74
N LEU A 128 7.48 -2.99 3.98
CA LEU A 128 6.32 -3.58 3.30
C LEU A 128 5.04 -2.74 3.52
N GLN A 129 4.82 -2.25 4.75
CA GLN A 129 3.75 -1.32 5.13
C GLN A 129 3.83 0.07 4.45
N CYS A 130 4.79 0.30 3.56
CA CYS A 130 4.99 1.55 2.82
C CYS A 130 5.15 1.37 1.31
N LEU A 131 5.26 0.13 0.80
CA LEU A 131 5.47 -0.16 -0.62
C LEU A 131 4.15 -0.16 -1.42
N PRO A 132 4.22 -0.08 -2.77
CA PRO A 132 3.07 -0.19 -3.64
C PRO A 132 2.19 -1.43 -3.38
N GLY A 133 0.91 -1.31 -3.71
CA GLY A 133 -0.05 -2.39 -3.54
C GLY A 133 -1.43 -2.07 -4.11
N THR A 134 -2.36 -3.00 -3.96
CA THR A 134 -3.74 -2.91 -4.45
C THR A 134 -4.72 -3.15 -3.32
N LEU A 135 -5.68 -2.23 -3.17
CA LEU A 135 -6.88 -2.43 -2.36
C LEU A 135 -7.98 -3.01 -3.26
N VAL A 136 -8.47 -4.20 -2.92
CA VAL A 136 -9.71 -4.78 -3.45
C VAL A 136 -10.80 -4.62 -2.38
N VAL A 137 -11.97 -4.12 -2.79
CA VAL A 137 -13.18 -4.08 -1.96
C VAL A 137 -14.26 -4.89 -2.67
N ILE A 138 -14.81 -5.90 -2.01
CA ILE A 138 -15.88 -6.74 -2.53
C ILE A 138 -17.17 -6.40 -1.78
N ILE A 139 -18.15 -5.85 -2.51
CA ILE A 139 -19.49 -5.63 -1.98
C ILE A 139 -20.26 -6.94 -2.15
N LYS A 140 -20.52 -7.66 -1.06
CA LYS A 140 -21.11 -9.00 -1.11
C LYS A 140 -22.63 -8.93 -1.21
N ARG A 141 -23.30 -8.59 -0.11
CA ARG A 141 -24.76 -8.48 -0.02
C ARG A 141 -25.21 -7.36 0.91
N GLY A 142 -26.38 -6.81 0.62
CA GLY A 142 -27.13 -5.95 1.54
C GLY A 142 -28.13 -6.76 2.35
N ASN A 143 -28.33 -6.40 3.62
CA ASN A 143 -29.29 -7.04 4.52
C ASN A 143 -30.42 -6.08 4.93
N ASN A 144 -31.67 -6.56 4.87
CA ASN A 144 -32.88 -5.90 5.36
C ASN A 144 -33.18 -4.52 4.70
N MET A 145 -32.85 -4.36 3.43
CA MET A 145 -33.07 -3.15 2.61
C MET A 145 -34.53 -2.99 2.16
N LYS A 146 -35.48 -3.19 3.09
CA LYS A 146 -36.93 -3.12 2.85
C LYS A 146 -37.42 -1.70 2.56
N GLN A 147 -38.46 -1.63 1.72
CA GLN A 147 -39.30 -0.46 1.46
C GLN A 147 -40.78 -0.86 1.52
N SER A 148 -41.69 0.13 1.60
CA SER A 148 -43.11 -0.13 1.87
C SER A 148 -43.95 -0.55 0.65
N VAL A 149 -43.46 -0.35 -0.58
CA VAL A 149 -44.19 -0.62 -1.83
C VAL A 149 -43.22 -1.17 -2.87
N GLY A 150 -43.49 -2.39 -3.38
CA GLY A 150 -42.72 -3.06 -4.43
C GLY A 150 -41.28 -3.47 -4.02
N ASN A 151 -40.66 -4.33 -4.84
CA ASN A 151 -39.27 -4.73 -4.62
C ASN A 151 -38.31 -3.53 -4.77
N PRO A 152 -37.29 -3.41 -3.90
CA PRO A 152 -36.30 -2.35 -4.01
C PRO A 152 -35.31 -2.67 -5.15
N SER A 153 -34.91 -1.66 -5.93
CA SER A 153 -33.90 -1.81 -6.98
C SER A 153 -32.57 -1.26 -6.46
N VAL A 154 -31.86 -2.06 -5.68
CA VAL A 154 -30.72 -1.60 -4.88
C VAL A 154 -29.43 -1.54 -5.70
N TYR A 155 -28.61 -0.53 -5.47
CA TYR A 155 -27.20 -0.49 -5.86
C TYR A 155 -26.38 0.21 -4.77
N CYS A 156 -25.09 -0.12 -4.67
CA CYS A 156 -24.16 0.56 -3.79
C CYS A 156 -23.30 1.53 -4.60
N LYS A 157 -23.22 2.80 -4.19
CA LYS A 157 -22.26 3.79 -4.72
C LYS A 157 -21.04 3.84 -3.79
N ILE A 158 -19.85 3.60 -4.31
CA ILE A 158 -18.58 3.53 -3.59
C ILE A 158 -17.71 4.73 -3.97
N THR A 159 -16.97 5.32 -3.03
CA THR A 159 -16.07 6.45 -3.26
C THR A 159 -14.91 6.38 -2.27
N LEU A 160 -13.67 6.36 -2.78
CA LEU A 160 -12.45 6.25 -1.96
C LEU A 160 -11.66 7.55 -2.05
N GLY A 161 -11.51 8.27 -0.93
CA GLY A 161 -10.87 9.58 -0.92
C GLY A 161 -11.52 10.54 -1.94
N SER A 162 -10.70 11.12 -2.82
CA SER A 162 -11.11 11.99 -3.94
C SER A 162 -11.38 11.26 -5.26
N THR A 163 -11.29 9.93 -5.32
CA THR A 163 -11.42 9.18 -6.59
C THR A 163 -12.84 9.27 -7.18
N PRO A 164 -12.99 9.22 -8.53
CA PRO A 164 -14.29 9.18 -9.17
C PRO A 164 -15.16 8.04 -8.62
N PRO A 165 -16.44 8.30 -8.31
CA PRO A 165 -17.27 7.33 -7.65
C PRO A 165 -17.63 6.16 -8.56
N ARG A 166 -17.47 4.94 -8.05
CA ARG A 166 -17.89 3.70 -8.70
C ARG A 166 -19.24 3.26 -8.13
N GLN A 167 -19.90 2.30 -8.78
CA GLN A 167 -21.15 1.73 -8.28
C GLN A 167 -21.31 0.28 -8.71
N THR A 168 -22.06 -0.49 -7.92
CA THR A 168 -22.48 -1.85 -8.31
C THR A 168 -23.54 -1.81 -9.41
N LYS A 169 -23.79 -2.98 -10.00
CA LYS A 169 -25.02 -3.32 -10.70
C LYS A 169 -26.25 -3.09 -9.81
N VAL A 170 -27.40 -2.94 -10.45
CA VAL A 170 -28.70 -2.75 -9.78
C VAL A 170 -29.38 -4.11 -9.61
N VAL A 171 -29.68 -4.49 -8.37
CA VAL A 171 -30.26 -5.78 -7.99
C VAL A 171 -31.68 -5.56 -7.46
N SER A 172 -32.67 -6.26 -8.02
CA SER A 172 -34.10 -6.06 -7.72
C SER A 172 -34.82 -7.33 -7.21
N THR A 173 -34.06 -8.31 -6.73
CA THR A 173 -34.54 -9.65 -6.32
C THR A 173 -35.29 -9.65 -4.99
N GLY A 174 -35.06 -8.68 -4.11
CA GLY A 174 -35.71 -8.61 -2.81
C GLY A 174 -35.04 -7.65 -1.83
N PRO A 175 -35.37 -7.73 -0.53
CA PRO A 175 -34.80 -6.86 0.50
C PRO A 175 -33.36 -7.21 0.90
N ASN A 176 -32.84 -8.36 0.45
CA ASN A 176 -31.47 -8.79 0.69
C ASN A 176 -30.75 -8.94 -0.66
N PRO A 177 -30.29 -7.84 -1.30
CA PRO A 177 -29.65 -7.90 -2.60
C PRO A 177 -28.24 -8.49 -2.50
N GLU A 178 -27.96 -9.51 -3.29
CA GLU A 178 -26.62 -10.08 -3.50
C GLU A 178 -25.99 -9.41 -4.73
N PHE A 179 -24.75 -8.92 -4.58
CA PHE A 179 -24.00 -8.18 -5.59
C PHE A 179 -22.75 -8.94 -6.04
N GLU A 180 -21.98 -9.48 -5.08
CA GLU A 180 -20.68 -10.15 -5.26
C GLU A 180 -19.76 -9.40 -6.25
N GLU A 181 -19.65 -8.08 -6.07
CA GLU A 181 -19.00 -7.18 -7.04
C GLU A 181 -17.76 -6.52 -6.44
N SER A 182 -16.62 -6.71 -7.11
CA SER A 182 -15.31 -6.26 -6.66
C SER A 182 -14.84 -4.95 -7.33
N PHE A 183 -14.14 -4.13 -6.56
CA PHE A 183 -13.59 -2.84 -6.98
C PHE A 183 -12.14 -2.74 -6.55
N SER A 184 -11.22 -2.58 -7.51
CA SER A 184 -9.77 -2.54 -7.25
C SER A 184 -9.17 -1.16 -7.46
N TRP A 185 -8.30 -0.73 -6.56
CA TRP A 185 -7.49 0.49 -6.67
C TRP A 185 -6.03 0.13 -6.39
N SER A 186 -5.15 0.36 -7.36
CA SER A 186 -3.70 0.24 -7.17
C SER A 186 -3.10 1.58 -6.73
N PHE A 187 -2.09 1.53 -5.86
CA PHE A 187 -1.44 2.70 -5.28
C PHE A 187 0.09 2.57 -5.31
N GLU A 188 0.77 3.70 -5.46
CA GLU A 188 2.23 3.86 -5.40
C GLU A 188 2.76 3.87 -3.95
N SER A 189 1.87 4.05 -2.98
CA SER A 189 2.11 3.92 -1.54
C SER A 189 0.78 3.60 -0.83
N PRO A 190 0.76 2.89 0.32
CA PRO A 190 -0.50 2.44 0.92
C PRO A 190 -1.41 3.61 1.35
N PRO A 191 -2.74 3.55 1.09
CA PRO A 191 -3.67 4.67 1.28
C PRO A 191 -4.07 4.90 2.76
N LYS A 192 -3.08 5.06 3.64
CA LYS A 192 -3.27 5.39 5.06
C LYS A 192 -3.98 6.75 5.21
N GLY A 193 -4.81 6.87 6.24
CA GLY A 193 -5.72 7.99 6.48
C GLY A 193 -6.95 8.08 5.56
N GLN A 194 -7.01 7.31 4.46
CA GLN A 194 -8.12 7.40 3.53
C GLN A 194 -9.39 6.73 4.07
N LYS A 195 -10.53 7.32 3.71
CA LYS A 195 -11.86 6.83 4.05
C LYS A 195 -12.57 6.34 2.79
N LEU A 196 -13.13 5.15 2.89
CA LEU A 196 -14.06 4.61 1.91
C LEU A 196 -15.48 4.95 2.33
N HIS A 197 -16.21 5.66 1.47
CA HIS A 197 -17.62 5.95 1.65
C HIS A 197 -18.44 5.04 0.75
N ILE A 198 -19.41 4.31 1.32
CA ILE A 198 -20.35 3.49 0.57
C ILE A 198 -21.77 3.93 0.91
N SER A 199 -22.61 4.15 -0.10
CA SER A 199 -24.02 4.52 0.06
C SER A 199 -24.92 3.57 -0.72
N CYS A 200 -25.77 2.85 0.01
CA CYS A 200 -26.77 1.96 -0.56
C CYS A 200 -27.99 2.77 -0.98
N LYS A 201 -28.38 2.66 -2.24
CA LYS A 201 -29.40 3.49 -2.89
C LYS A 201 -30.40 2.64 -3.66
N ASN A 202 -31.58 3.22 -3.85
CA ASN A 202 -32.61 2.67 -4.72
C ASN A 202 -32.55 3.36 -6.08
N LYS A 203 -32.67 2.59 -7.16
CA LYS A 203 -32.79 3.09 -8.53
C LYS A 203 -34.25 3.26 -8.97
N SER A 204 -35.19 2.63 -8.26
CA SER A 204 -36.62 2.77 -8.53
C SER A 204 -37.11 4.19 -8.28
N LYS A 205 -38.10 4.63 -9.07
CA LYS A 205 -38.83 5.88 -8.85
C LYS A 205 -39.83 5.78 -7.67
N MET A 206 -40.10 4.57 -7.17
CA MET A 206 -41.02 4.31 -6.07
C MET A 206 -40.27 3.93 -4.79
N GLY A 207 -40.82 4.36 -3.64
CA GLY A 207 -40.31 4.00 -2.32
C GLY A 207 -39.17 4.90 -1.82
N LYS A 208 -38.28 4.34 -0.99
CA LYS A 208 -37.18 5.09 -0.35
C LYS A 208 -36.00 5.19 -1.33
N SER A 209 -35.47 6.39 -1.56
CA SER A 209 -34.33 6.63 -2.49
C SER A 209 -32.97 6.16 -1.95
N SER A 210 -32.83 6.00 -0.62
CA SER A 210 -31.61 5.49 0.01
C SER A 210 -31.91 4.53 1.17
N PHE A 211 -31.03 3.54 1.32
CA PHE A 211 -31.06 2.57 2.41
C PHE A 211 -30.12 2.96 3.56
N GLY A 212 -29.07 3.72 3.27
CA GLY A 212 -28.15 4.32 4.23
C GLY A 212 -26.74 4.50 3.64
N LYS A 213 -25.76 4.76 4.51
CA LYS A 213 -24.33 4.82 4.17
C LYS A 213 -23.46 4.26 5.29
N VAL A 214 -22.28 3.76 4.94
CA VAL A 214 -21.18 3.44 5.86
C VAL A 214 -19.94 4.26 5.48
N THR A 215 -19.03 4.45 6.42
CA THR A 215 -17.71 5.04 6.18
C THR A 215 -16.67 4.23 6.93
N ILE A 216 -15.62 3.78 6.22
CA ILE A 216 -14.65 2.79 6.69
C ILE A 216 -13.26 3.39 6.53
N GLN A 217 -12.40 3.27 7.56
CA GLN A 217 -11.00 3.69 7.51
C GLN A 217 -10.15 2.57 6.92
N ILE A 218 -9.36 2.90 5.90
CA ILE A 218 -8.56 1.91 5.16
C ILE A 218 -7.27 1.51 5.91
N ASP A 219 -6.84 2.30 6.89
CA ASP A 219 -5.68 2.02 7.75
C ASP A 219 -5.67 0.59 8.33
N ARG A 220 -6.82 0.14 8.86
CA ARG A 220 -6.96 -1.21 9.43
C ARG A 220 -6.87 -2.30 8.36
N VAL A 221 -7.34 -2.03 7.14
CA VAL A 221 -7.26 -2.98 6.02
C VAL A 221 -5.80 -3.12 5.56
N VAL A 222 -5.10 -2.01 5.40
CA VAL A 222 -3.67 -1.98 5.04
C VAL A 222 -2.81 -2.69 6.10
N MET A 223 -3.16 -2.56 7.38
CA MET A 223 -2.45 -3.20 8.49
C MET A 223 -2.70 -4.72 8.59
N LEU A 224 -3.94 -5.18 8.34
CA LEU A 224 -4.32 -6.59 8.54
C LEU A 224 -4.26 -7.45 7.27
N GLY A 225 -4.07 -6.84 6.09
CA GLY A 225 -4.05 -7.53 4.79
C GLY A 225 -5.43 -8.00 4.32
N ALA A 226 -6.25 -8.60 5.19
CA ALA A 226 -7.63 -8.99 4.90
C ALA A 226 -8.58 -8.62 6.04
N VAL A 227 -9.78 -8.11 5.70
CA VAL A 227 -10.85 -7.81 6.66
C VAL A 227 -12.21 -8.14 6.03
N ALA A 228 -13.03 -8.91 6.73
CA ALA A 228 -14.42 -9.23 6.34
C ALA A 228 -15.40 -8.83 7.45
N GLY A 229 -16.63 -8.48 7.10
CA GLY A 229 -17.70 -8.31 8.09
C GLY A 229 -18.97 -7.62 7.60
N GLU A 230 -19.99 -7.63 8.46
CA GLU A 230 -21.21 -6.84 8.29
C GLU A 230 -21.07 -5.44 8.92
N TYR A 231 -21.43 -4.41 8.16
CA TYR A 231 -21.38 -3.02 8.59
C TYR A 231 -22.78 -2.39 8.61
N THR A 232 -23.23 -1.91 9.77
CA THR A 232 -24.53 -1.23 9.89
C THR A 232 -24.53 0.12 9.16
N LEU A 233 -25.54 0.32 8.33
CA LEU A 233 -25.75 1.51 7.52
C LEU A 233 -26.46 2.61 8.35
N LEU A 234 -25.96 3.83 8.20
CA LEU A 234 -26.45 5.02 8.90
C LEU A 234 -27.19 5.99 7.94
N PRO A 235 -28.20 6.73 8.42
CA PRO A 235 -28.83 6.59 9.73
C PRO A 235 -29.57 5.23 9.84
N GLN A 236 -29.62 4.69 11.06
CA GLN A 236 -30.35 3.44 11.33
C GLN A 236 -31.85 3.59 11.01
N SER A 237 -32.54 2.47 10.80
CA SER A 237 -33.98 2.50 10.53
C SER A 237 -34.73 3.00 11.76
N LYS A 238 -35.56 4.04 11.61
CA LYS A 238 -36.49 4.50 12.67
C LYS A 238 -37.60 3.49 13.01
N SER A 239 -37.68 2.38 12.27
CA SER A 239 -38.72 1.35 12.40
C SER A 239 -38.18 0.00 11.90
N GLY A 240 -38.20 -1.02 12.74
CA GLY A 240 -37.68 -2.36 12.43
C GLY A 240 -36.15 -2.47 12.51
N PRO A 241 -35.60 -3.68 12.25
CA PRO A 241 -34.19 -3.98 12.53
C PRO A 241 -33.20 -3.17 11.67
N SER A 242 -31.93 -3.18 12.10
CA SER A 242 -30.80 -2.59 11.39
C SER A 242 -30.72 -3.02 9.93
N ARG A 243 -30.06 -2.19 9.13
CA ARG A 243 -29.69 -2.47 7.74
C ARG A 243 -28.18 -2.61 7.70
N ASN A 244 -27.68 -3.74 7.24
CA ASN A 244 -26.26 -4.00 7.16
C ASN A 244 -25.82 -4.16 5.69
N LEU A 245 -24.52 -3.96 5.45
CA LEU A 245 -23.87 -4.31 4.20
C LEU A 245 -22.69 -5.23 4.55
N GLU A 246 -22.64 -6.41 3.93
CA GLU A 246 -21.53 -7.34 4.06
C GLU A 246 -20.44 -6.98 3.05
N ILE A 247 -19.22 -6.81 3.53
CA ILE A 247 -18.09 -6.31 2.74
C ILE A 247 -16.83 -7.10 3.09
N GLU A 248 -16.12 -7.54 2.07
CA GLU A 248 -14.75 -8.04 2.17
C GLU A 248 -13.75 -7.02 1.63
N PHE A 249 -12.58 -6.99 2.25
CA PHE A 249 -11.46 -6.11 1.95
C PHE A 249 -10.18 -6.94 1.86
N GLN A 250 -9.39 -6.69 0.83
CA GLN A 250 -8.06 -7.26 0.67
C GLN A 250 -7.09 -6.14 0.30
N TRP A 251 -6.01 -5.99 1.07
CA TRP A 251 -4.83 -5.23 0.72
C TRP A 251 -3.70 -6.22 0.45
N SER A 252 -3.20 -6.23 -0.78
CA SER A 252 -1.96 -6.92 -1.12
C SER A 252 -0.94 -5.90 -1.61
N ASN A 253 0.29 -6.00 -1.13
CA ASN A 253 1.42 -5.42 -1.85
C ASN A 253 1.55 -6.12 -3.23
N LYS A 254 2.16 -5.44 -4.20
CA LYS A 254 2.31 -5.95 -5.59
C LYS A 254 3.13 -7.23 -5.69
#